data_AF-W2CUH6-F1
#
_entry.id   AF-W2CUH6-F1
#
_cell.length_a   1.000
_cell.length_b   1.000
_cell.length_c   1.000
_cell.angle_alpha   90.00
_cell.angle_beta   90.00
_cell.angle_gamma   90.00
#
_symmetry.space_group_name_H-M   'P 1'
#
loop_
_entity.id
_entity.type
_entity.pdbx_description
1 polymer ?
#
loop_
_entity_poly.entity_id
_entity_poly.type
_entity_poly.pdbx_seq_one_letter_code
_entity_poly.pdbx_strand_id
1 'polypeptide(L)'
;MKTEKYIMKTEKYIMKRLFLCSSFADVADLLPELVGKERGTVTFIPTAALHEEYNLYVEEGRTALERLGYTVEELEITQATAEVIEQTLERNDC
;
A
#
# COMPACT_ATOMS: atom_id res chain seq x y z
N MET A 1 -3.87 30.29 25.06
CA MET A 1 -4.12 30.88 23.73
C MET A 1 -2.99 30.75 22.70
N LYS A 2 -1.74 31.20 22.93
CA LYS A 2 -0.64 30.99 21.95
C LYS A 2 -0.17 29.52 21.90
N THR A 3 -0.15 28.86 23.05
CA THR A 3 0.29 27.46 23.22
C THR A 3 -0.69 26.48 22.59
N GLU A 4 -2.00 26.63 22.84
CA GLU A 4 -3.04 25.81 22.20
C GLU A 4 -3.04 25.98 20.68
N LYS A 5 -2.83 27.19 20.16
CA LYS A 5 -2.74 27.42 18.71
C LYS A 5 -1.52 26.73 18.06
N TYR A 6 -0.45 26.51 18.84
CA TYR A 6 0.73 25.75 18.41
C TYR A 6 0.46 24.23 18.43
N ILE A 7 -0.22 23.74 19.46
CA ILE A 7 -0.63 22.33 19.61
C ILE A 7 -1.61 21.94 18.49
N MET A 8 -2.58 22.80 18.17
CA MET A 8 -3.50 22.62 17.04
C MET A 8 -2.80 22.61 15.67
N LYS A 9 -1.62 23.24 15.55
CA LYS A 9 -0.86 23.27 14.29
C LYS A 9 -0.05 21.98 14.08
N THR A 10 0.27 21.27 15.17
CA THR A 10 1.01 20.01 15.14
C THR A 10 0.12 18.77 14.96
N GLU A 11 -1.18 18.85 15.23
CA GLU A 11 -2.09 17.69 15.15
C GLU A 11 -2.44 17.18 13.73
N LYS A 12 -1.89 17.73 12.64
CA LYS A 12 -2.24 17.17 11.32
C LYS A 12 -1.20 17.33 10.20
N TYR A 13 0.07 17.06 10.48
CA TYR A 13 0.95 16.54 9.42
C TYR A 13 0.95 15.01 9.52
N ILE A 14 -0.05 14.38 8.90
CA ILE A 14 0.03 12.95 8.63
C ILE A 14 1.16 12.79 7.61
N MET A 15 2.29 12.27 8.07
CA MET A 15 3.41 11.99 7.18
C MET A 15 2.99 10.89 6.21
N LYS A 16 3.04 11.19 4.91
CA LYS A 16 2.86 10.18 3.87
C LYS A 16 4.06 9.24 3.91
N ARG A 17 3.82 7.96 4.17
CA ARG A 17 4.82 6.91 4.02
C ARG A 17 4.73 6.38 2.59
N LEU A 18 5.84 6.37 1.88
CA LEU A 18 5.93 5.92 0.49
C LEU A 18 7.15 5.02 0.33
N PHE A 19 6.95 3.86 -0.28
CA PHE A 19 8.01 2.95 -0.71
C PHE A 19 7.98 2.90 -2.24
N LEU A 20 8.99 3.45 -2.89
CA LEU A 20 9.09 3.50 -4.36
C LEU A 20 10.19 2.54 -4.81
N CYS A 21 9.87 1.69 -5.77
CA CYS A 21 10.80 0.71 -6.32
C CYS A 21 10.54 0.50 -7.82
N SER A 22 11.57 0.10 -8.56
CA SER A 22 11.45 -0.29 -9.97
C SER A 22 10.98 -1.74 -10.15
N SER A 23 11.30 -2.60 -9.18
CA SER A 23 10.92 -4.01 -9.12
C SER A 23 10.72 -4.36 -7.66
N PHE A 24 9.48 -4.58 -7.23
CA PHE A 24 9.18 -4.83 -5.81
C PHE A 24 9.77 -6.15 -5.33
N ALA A 25 9.67 -7.20 -6.14
CA ALA A 25 10.17 -8.54 -5.77
C ALA A 25 11.67 -8.55 -5.43
N ASP A 26 12.47 -7.72 -6.10
CA ASP A 26 13.92 -7.63 -5.88
C ASP A 26 14.30 -6.91 -4.58
N VAL A 27 13.42 -6.06 -4.04
CA VAL A 27 13.72 -5.18 -2.90
C VAL A 27 12.72 -5.31 -1.75
N ALA A 28 11.83 -6.30 -1.80
CA ALA A 28 10.75 -6.50 -0.83
C ALA A 28 11.27 -6.58 0.61
N ASP A 29 12.44 -7.19 0.81
CA ASP A 29 13.08 -7.33 2.13
C ASP A 29 13.49 -6.00 2.78
N LEU A 30 13.47 -4.88 2.04
CA LEU A 30 13.70 -3.53 2.57
C LEU A 30 12.41 -2.89 3.13
N LEU A 31 11.24 -3.36 2.72
CA LEU A 31 9.95 -2.80 3.16
C LEU A 31 9.80 -2.79 4.70
N PRO A 32 10.19 -3.84 5.45
CA PRO A 32 10.11 -3.86 6.91
C PRO A 32 10.88 -2.74 7.61
N GLU A 33 11.92 -2.17 6.98
CA GLU A 33 12.68 -1.04 7.55
C GLU A 33 11.84 0.25 7.57
N LEU A 34 10.88 0.39 6.64
CA LEU A 34 9.99 1.54 6.54
C LEU A 34 8.73 1.41 7.40
N VAL A 35 8.13 0.23 7.41
CA VAL A 35 6.80 -0.02 7.99
C VAL A 35 6.83 -0.70 9.36
N GLY A 36 8.00 -1.19 9.78
CA GLY A 36 8.17 -1.93 11.03
C GLY A 36 7.99 -3.44 10.85
N LYS A 37 7.87 -4.16 11.98
CA LYS A 37 7.83 -5.64 12.02
C LYS A 37 6.43 -6.24 12.00
N GLU A 38 5.40 -5.44 12.28
CA GLU A 38 4.01 -5.90 12.22
C GLU A 38 3.57 -6.03 10.75
N ARG A 39 2.75 -7.04 10.46
CA ARG A 39 2.23 -7.32 9.12
C ARG A 39 0.71 -7.18 9.17
N GLY A 40 0.22 -6.37 8.25
CA GLY A 40 -1.18 -6.02 8.14
C GLY A 40 -1.79 -6.56 6.86
N THR A 41 -2.86 -5.89 6.41
CA THR A 41 -3.46 -6.13 5.10
C THR A 41 -2.90 -5.15 4.06
N VAL A 42 -2.81 -5.60 2.80
CA VAL A 42 -2.39 -4.79 1.64
C VAL A 42 -3.50 -4.79 0.62
N THR A 43 -3.89 -3.60 0.15
CA THR A 43 -4.70 -3.46 -1.07
C THR A 43 -3.78 -3.52 -2.28
N PHE A 44 -3.84 -4.62 -3.03
CA PHE A 44 -3.03 -4.84 -4.22
C PHE A 44 -3.81 -4.41 -5.47
N ILE A 45 -3.29 -3.41 -6.20
CA ILE A 45 -3.96 -2.82 -7.36
C ILE A 45 -3.17 -3.18 -8.64
N PRO A 46 -3.53 -4.28 -9.34
CA PRO A 46 -2.80 -4.76 -10.52
C PRO A 46 -3.21 -4.07 -11.83
N THR A 47 -4.09 -3.07 -11.77
CA THR A 47 -4.77 -2.46 -12.93
C THR A 47 -3.86 -2.07 -14.08
N ALA A 48 -2.69 -1.50 -13.77
CA ALA A 48 -1.75 -1.03 -14.78
C ALA A 48 -1.29 -2.16 -15.72
N ALA A 49 -1.18 -3.38 -15.20
CA ALA A 49 -0.66 -4.52 -15.94
C ALA A 49 -1.71 -5.23 -16.82
N LEU A 50 -2.99 -4.86 -16.75
CA LEU A 50 -4.07 -5.50 -17.53
C LEU A 50 -3.86 -5.41 -19.05
N HIS A 51 -3.16 -4.37 -19.50
CA HIS A 51 -2.93 -4.11 -20.93
C HIS A 51 -1.49 -4.40 -21.36
N GLU A 52 -0.69 -5.04 -20.50
CA GLU A 52 0.70 -5.37 -20.78
C GLU A 52 0.85 -6.85 -21.18
N GLU A 53 1.64 -7.11 -22.22
CA GLU A 53 1.94 -8.48 -22.66
C GLU A 53 2.85 -9.24 -21.69
N TYR A 54 3.67 -8.51 -20.91
CA TYR A 54 4.55 -9.06 -19.89
C TYR A 54 4.15 -8.53 -18.51
N ASN A 55 3.52 -9.37 -17.69
CA ASN A 55 2.96 -9.00 -16.39
C ASN A 55 3.46 -9.88 -15.24
N LEU A 56 4.52 -10.67 -15.45
CA LEU A 56 5.05 -11.60 -14.44
C LEU A 56 5.44 -10.89 -13.12
N TYR A 57 5.91 -9.64 -13.22
CA TYR A 57 6.29 -8.82 -12.08
C TYR A 57 5.12 -8.55 -11.11
N VAL A 58 3.87 -8.64 -11.58
CA VAL A 58 2.66 -8.47 -10.76
C VAL A 58 2.56 -9.63 -9.77
N GLU A 59 2.62 -10.86 -10.28
CA GLU A 59 2.54 -12.07 -9.47
C GLU A 59 3.77 -12.23 -8.56
N GLU A 60 4.95 -11.87 -9.05
CA GLU A 60 6.18 -11.85 -8.25
C GLU A 60 6.08 -10.85 -7.10
N GLY A 61 5.54 -9.66 -7.37
CA GLY A 61 5.30 -8.63 -6.35
C GLY A 61 4.28 -9.06 -5.30
N ARG A 62 3.15 -9.65 -5.74
CA ARG A 62 2.12 -10.23 -4.87
C ARG A 62 2.70 -11.31 -3.96
N THR A 63 3.44 -12.25 -4.55
CA THR A 63 4.09 -13.35 -3.82
C THR A 63 5.10 -12.83 -2.80
N ALA A 64 5.84 -11.76 -3.13
CA ALA A 64 6.78 -11.15 -2.20
C ALA A 64 6.10 -10.56 -0.96
N LEU A 65 4.92 -9.91 -1.12
CA LEU A 65 4.12 -9.43 0.00
C LEU A 65 3.64 -10.59 0.90
N GLU A 66 3.11 -11.66 0.31
CA GLU A 66 2.66 -12.85 1.05
C GLU A 66 3.83 -13.51 1.81
N ARG A 67 5.02 -13.60 1.19
CA ARG A 67 6.24 -14.12 1.83
C ARG A 67 6.69 -13.27 3.02
N LEU A 68 6.48 -11.96 2.96
CA LEU A 68 6.75 -11.06 4.08
C LEU A 68 5.70 -11.17 5.20
N GLY A 69 4.58 -11.89 4.97
CA GLY A 69 3.53 -12.15 5.94
C GLY A 69 2.31 -11.22 5.85
N TYR A 70 2.17 -10.46 4.76
CA TYR A 70 0.99 -9.63 4.54
C TYR A 70 -0.21 -10.45 4.08
N THR A 71 -1.41 -10.04 4.48
CA THR A 71 -2.65 -10.51 3.87
C THR A 71 -2.96 -9.64 2.66
N VAL A 72 -2.88 -10.20 1.47
CA VAL A 72 -3.05 -9.45 0.22
C VAL A 72 -4.49 -9.55 -0.26
N GLU A 73 -5.15 -8.41 -0.41
CA GLU A 73 -6.47 -8.28 -1.05
C GLU A 73 -6.32 -7.57 -2.39
N GLU A 74 -6.71 -8.24 -3.47
CA GLU A 74 -6.68 -7.66 -4.80
C GLU A 74 -7.87 -6.72 -5.02
N LEU A 75 -7.61 -5.54 -5.59
CA LEU A 75 -8.60 -4.56 -5.97
C LEU A 75 -8.36 -4.13 -7.42
N GLU A 76 -9.16 -4.67 -8.34
CA GLU A 76 -9.13 -4.24 -9.74
C GLU A 76 -10.06 -3.04 -9.98
N ILE A 77 -9.50 -1.83 -10.03
CA ILE A 77 -10.26 -0.58 -9.95
C ILE A 77 -11.11 -0.27 -11.20
N THR A 78 -10.86 -0.88 -12.37
CA THR A 78 -11.71 -0.67 -13.56
C THR A 78 -13.02 -1.44 -13.47
N GLN A 79 -13.10 -2.44 -12.59
CA GLN A 79 -14.27 -3.29 -12.40
C GLN A 79 -14.97 -3.06 -11.05
N ALA A 80 -14.33 -2.34 -10.12
CA ALA A 80 -14.89 -2.00 -8.82
C ALA A 80 -15.72 -0.70 -8.86
N THR A 81 -16.74 -0.60 -8.00
CA THR A 81 -17.46 0.66 -7.79
C THR A 81 -16.65 1.60 -6.90
N ALA A 82 -16.95 2.90 -6.96
CA ALA A 82 -16.26 3.90 -6.12
C ALA A 82 -16.40 3.58 -4.62
N GLU A 83 -17.56 3.09 -4.19
CA GLU A 83 -17.81 2.70 -2.81
C GLU A 83 -16.95 1.50 -2.38
N VAL A 84 -16.78 0.50 -3.26
CA VAL A 84 -15.91 -0.66 -2.99
C VAL A 84 -14.45 -0.22 -2.90
N ILE A 85 -14.01 0.66 -3.80
CA ILE A 85 -12.64 1.22 -3.77
C ILE A 85 -12.38 1.94 -2.46
N GLU A 86 -13.27 2.86 -2.06
CA GLU A 86 -13.15 3.62 -0.82
C GLU A 86 -13.12 2.70 0.42
N GLN A 87 -14.08 1.77 0.53
CA GLN A 87 -14.14 0.84 1.66
C GLN A 87 -12.92 -0.06 1.78
N THR A 88 -12.38 -0.53 0.64
CA THR A 88 -11.20 -1.40 0.64
C THR A 88 -9.96 -0.64 1.09
N LEU A 89 -9.77 0.58 0.56
CA LEU A 89 -8.64 1.44 0.91
C LEU A 89 -8.69 1.96 2.36
N GLU A 90 -9.88 2.19 2.91
CA GLU A 90 -10.03 2.60 4.32
C GLU A 90 -9.86 1.44 5.30
N ARG A 91 -10.22 0.22 4.89
CA ARG A 91 -10.13 -0.98 5.74
C ARG A 91 -8.70 -1.51 5.85
N ASN A 92 -7.91 -1.43 4.78
CA ASN A 92 -6.60 -2.05 4.73
C ASN A 92 -5.46 -1.13 5.23
N ASP A 93 -4.39 -1.74 5.75
CA ASP A 93 -3.31 -0.99 6.40
C ASP A 93 -2.39 -0.24 5.41
N CYS A 94 -2.27 -0.74 4.18
CA CYS A 94 -1.48 -0.16 3.11
C CYS A 94 -1.99 -0.48 1.71
#